data_AF-A0A6C0HXU4-F1
#
_entry.id   AF-A0A6C0HXU4-F1
#
_cell.length_a   1.000
_cell.length_b   1.000
_cell.length_c   1.000
_cell.angle_alpha   90.00
_cell.angle_beta   90.00
_cell.angle_gamma   90.00
#
_symmetry.space_group_name_H-M   'P 1'
#
loop_
_entity.id
_entity.type
_entity.pdbx_description
1 polymer ?
#
loop_
_entity_poly.entity_id
_entity_poly.type
_entity_poly.pdbx_seq_one_letter_code
_entity_poly.pdbx_strand_id
1 'polypeptide(L)'
;MKTRKSKRVRDMWKDPNTVWGKNLPLEKWWGQLAEGKAVLIYKDGHKMVTVKDQWDAFDADDSILDVLTSSRSQDAYEVYLYPKAKDKTVSEVIANYKKYFKPIGPAPKGLPALKKVRVPL
;
A
#
# COMPACT_ATOMS: atom_id res chain seq x y z
N MET A 1 -21.10 -3.83 -12.35
CA MET A 1 -20.64 -4.40 -13.64
C MET A 1 -19.26 -5.00 -13.44
N LYS A 2 -19.09 -6.34 -13.47
CA LYS A 2 -17.76 -6.97 -13.39
C LYS A 2 -17.10 -6.85 -14.77
N THR A 3 -16.13 -5.96 -14.91
CA THR A 3 -15.35 -5.82 -16.16
C THR A 3 -14.55 -7.09 -16.39
N ARG A 4 -14.73 -7.70 -17.58
CA ARG A 4 -13.99 -8.89 -18.00
C ARG A 4 -12.51 -8.52 -18.15
N LYS A 5 -11.64 -9.19 -17.41
CA LYS A 5 -10.18 -8.96 -17.50
C LYS A 5 -9.69 -9.28 -18.91
N SER A 6 -8.72 -8.48 -19.39
CA SER A 6 -8.14 -8.66 -20.73
C SER A 6 -7.48 -10.05 -20.86
N LYS A 7 -7.24 -10.49 -22.10
CA LYS A 7 -6.49 -11.73 -22.35
C LYS A 7 -5.10 -11.68 -21.71
N ARG A 8 -4.39 -10.56 -21.89
CA ARG A 8 -3.07 -10.31 -21.30
C ARG A 8 -3.02 -10.52 -19.78
N VAL A 9 -3.99 -9.97 -19.03
CA VAL A 9 -4.04 -10.13 -17.57
C VAL A 9 -4.28 -11.58 -17.18
N ARG A 10 -5.14 -12.28 -17.92
CA ARG A 10 -5.42 -13.70 -17.67
C ARG A 10 -4.21 -14.58 -17.98
N ASP A 11 -3.47 -14.28 -19.03
CA ASP A 11 -2.27 -15.03 -19.40
C ASP A 11 -1.15 -14.78 -18.38
N MET A 12 -1.00 -13.53 -17.91
CA MET A 12 -0.09 -13.21 -16.80
C MET A 12 -0.43 -14.04 -15.55
N TRP A 13 -1.69 -14.07 -15.11
CA TRP A 13 -2.09 -14.86 -13.94
C TRP A 13 -1.88 -16.37 -14.07
N LYS A 14 -1.69 -16.88 -15.30
CA LYS A 14 -1.35 -18.28 -15.56
C LYS A 14 0.15 -18.55 -15.59
N ASP A 15 0.98 -17.51 -15.67
CA ASP A 15 2.43 -17.65 -15.66
C ASP A 15 2.90 -18.09 -14.26
N PRO A 16 3.52 -19.28 -14.10
CA PRO A 16 3.98 -19.75 -12.79
C PRO A 16 5.03 -18.83 -12.16
N ASN A 17 5.75 -18.04 -12.96
CA ASN A 17 6.80 -17.12 -12.50
C ASN A 17 6.25 -15.76 -12.06
N THR A 18 5.00 -15.42 -12.37
CA THR A 18 4.43 -14.15 -11.93
C THR A 18 3.99 -14.19 -10.47
N VAL A 19 3.94 -13.04 -9.81
CA VAL A 19 3.29 -12.90 -8.49
C VAL A 19 1.81 -12.54 -8.62
N TRP A 20 1.41 -11.98 -9.76
CA TRP A 20 0.06 -11.48 -10.00
C TRP A 20 -0.95 -12.62 -10.06
N GLY A 21 -2.14 -12.39 -9.50
CA GLY A 21 -3.20 -13.41 -9.43
C GLY A 21 -3.03 -14.45 -8.32
N LYS A 22 -1.85 -14.53 -7.66
CA LYS A 22 -1.60 -15.48 -6.57
C LYS A 22 -2.22 -15.06 -5.23
N ASN A 23 -2.40 -13.77 -5.00
CA ASN A 23 -3.12 -13.23 -3.83
C ASN A 23 -3.97 -12.01 -4.26
N LEU A 24 -5.11 -12.29 -4.90
CA LEU A 24 -6.01 -11.27 -5.46
C LEU A 24 -6.50 -10.23 -4.43
N PRO A 25 -6.82 -10.60 -3.16
CA PRO A 25 -7.17 -9.61 -2.14
C PRO A 25 -6.03 -8.61 -1.87
N LEU A 26 -4.80 -9.11 -1.72
CA LEU A 26 -3.62 -8.26 -1.50
C LEU A 26 -3.30 -7.41 -2.73
N GLU A 27 -3.36 -7.98 -3.93
CA GLU A 27 -3.20 -7.27 -5.20
C GLU A 27 -4.17 -6.10 -5.32
N LYS A 28 -5.46 -6.36 -5.06
CA LYS A 28 -6.50 -5.33 -5.13
C LYS A 28 -6.28 -4.24 -4.09
N TRP A 29 -5.91 -4.61 -2.87
CA TRP A 29 -5.64 -3.66 -1.80
C TRP A 29 -4.40 -2.80 -2.11
N TRP A 30 -3.32 -3.40 -2.59
CA TRP A 30 -2.15 -2.64 -3.05
C TRP A 30 -2.51 -1.70 -4.20
N GLY A 31 -3.29 -2.17 -5.18
CA GLY A 31 -3.76 -1.35 -6.29
C GLY A 31 -4.55 -0.12 -5.84
N GLN A 32 -5.37 -0.27 -4.80
CA GLN A 32 -6.06 0.86 -4.17
C GLN A 32 -5.09 1.89 -3.57
N LEU A 33 -4.02 1.45 -2.91
CA LEU A 33 -2.98 2.35 -2.40
C LEU A 33 -2.26 3.07 -3.54
N ALA A 34 -1.88 2.32 -4.58
CA ALA A 34 -1.24 2.86 -5.78
C ALA A 34 -2.13 3.88 -6.52
N GLU A 35 -3.45 3.72 -6.47
CA GLU A 35 -4.43 4.65 -7.02
C GLU A 35 -4.64 5.94 -6.18
N GLY A 36 -3.83 6.16 -5.14
CA GLY A 36 -3.90 7.37 -4.31
C GLY A 36 -4.80 7.21 -3.08
N LYS A 37 -5.07 5.98 -2.64
CA LYS A 37 -5.61 5.75 -1.30
C LYS A 37 -4.48 5.58 -0.29
N ALA A 38 -4.82 5.80 0.97
CA ALA A 38 -3.94 5.53 2.10
C ALA A 38 -4.70 4.82 3.21
N VAL A 39 -3.99 4.04 4.02
CA VAL A 39 -4.51 3.51 5.28
C VAL A 39 -3.92 4.32 6.43
N LEU A 40 -4.78 5.03 7.15
CA LEU A 40 -4.46 5.73 8.38
C LEU A 40 -4.46 4.71 9.52
N ILE A 41 -3.37 4.67 10.29
CA ILE A 41 -3.21 3.79 11.45
C ILE A 41 -3.43 4.62 12.71
N TYR A 42 -4.34 4.16 13.56
CA TYR A 42 -4.64 4.71 14.88
C TYR A 42 -4.26 3.70 15.95
N LYS A 43 -4.32 4.10 17.22
CA LYS A 43 -4.06 3.18 18.36
C LYS A 43 -5.03 1.99 18.39
N ASP A 44 -6.30 2.25 18.11
CA ASP A 44 -7.38 1.27 18.26
C ASP A 44 -7.96 0.76 16.92
N GLY A 45 -7.29 1.05 15.80
CA GLY A 45 -7.77 0.60 14.49
C GLY A 45 -7.11 1.27 13.30
N HIS A 46 -7.72 1.11 12.14
CA HIS A 46 -7.25 1.72 10.90
C HIS A 46 -8.41 2.14 10.00
N LYS A 47 -8.17 3.10 9.12
CA LYS A 47 -9.15 3.58 8.15
C LYS A 47 -8.51 3.81 6.79
N MET A 48 -9.15 3.31 5.74
CA MET A 48 -8.75 3.65 4.37
C MET A 48 -9.41 4.95 3.92
N VAL A 49 -8.62 5.87 3.38
CA VAL A 49 -9.05 7.18 2.88
C VAL A 49 -8.49 7.42 1.47
N THR A 50 -9.16 8.28 0.71
CA THR A 50 -8.59 8.80 -0.54
C THR A 50 -7.73 10.02 -0.20
N VAL A 51 -6.49 10.04 -0.69
CA VAL A 51 -5.59 11.17 -0.48
C VAL A 51 -5.91 12.25 -1.52
N LYS A 52 -6.50 13.36 -1.08
CA LYS A 52 -6.73 14.58 -1.89
C LYS A 52 -5.89 15.73 -1.33
N ASP A 53 -4.57 15.60 -1.37
CA ASP A 53 -3.62 16.62 -0.88
C ASP A 53 -3.67 16.90 0.63
N GLN A 54 -4.19 15.95 1.40
CA GLN A 54 -4.36 16.07 2.86
C GLN A 54 -3.15 15.56 3.68
N TRP A 55 -1.97 15.49 3.06
CA TRP A 55 -0.77 14.94 3.71
C TRP A 55 -0.38 15.71 4.97
N ASP A 56 -0.47 17.03 4.93
CA ASP A 56 -0.16 17.91 6.07
C ASP A 56 -1.16 17.70 7.21
N ALA A 57 -2.43 17.47 6.89
CA ALA A 57 -3.46 17.18 7.89
C ALA A 57 -3.21 15.84 8.58
N PHE A 58 -2.73 14.84 7.85
CA PHE A 58 -2.37 13.55 8.45
C PHE A 58 -1.10 13.65 9.32
N ASP A 59 -0.13 14.48 8.92
CA ASP A 59 1.07 14.69 9.73
C ASP A 59 0.76 15.48 11.01
N ALA A 60 -0.13 16.48 10.93
CA ALA A 60 -0.53 17.31 12.07
C ALA A 60 -1.46 16.61 13.09
N ASP A 61 -2.14 15.53 12.71
CA ASP A 61 -3.06 14.81 13.60
C ASP A 61 -2.32 13.76 14.45
N ASP A 62 -2.14 14.04 15.74
CA ASP A 62 -1.45 13.17 16.70
C ASP A 62 -2.15 11.84 16.97
N SER A 63 -3.43 11.70 16.62
CA SER A 63 -4.14 10.42 16.71
C SER A 63 -3.69 9.43 15.64
N ILE A 64 -3.18 9.93 14.51
CA ILE A 64 -2.63 9.13 13.43
C ILE A 64 -1.18 8.79 13.78
N LEU A 65 -0.92 7.49 13.91
CA LEU A 65 0.40 6.96 14.20
C LEU A 65 1.24 6.83 12.94
N ASP A 66 0.64 6.31 11.86
CA ASP A 66 1.31 6.05 10.60
C ASP A 66 0.30 6.07 9.43
N VAL A 67 0.79 6.36 8.23
CA VAL A 67 0.00 6.44 7.00
C VAL A 67 0.62 5.51 5.95
N LEU A 68 -0.08 4.43 5.61
CA LEU A 68 0.40 3.46 4.62
C LEU A 68 -0.09 3.87 3.23
N THR A 69 0.82 3.99 2.28
CA THR A 69 0.51 4.27 0.87
C THR A 69 1.46 3.50 -0.04
N SER A 70 1.27 3.59 -1.36
CA SER A 70 2.17 3.00 -2.34
C SER A 70 2.28 3.89 -3.57
N SER A 71 3.45 3.91 -4.20
CA SER A 71 3.58 4.45 -5.55
C SER A 71 2.91 3.52 -6.57
N ARG A 72 2.65 4.04 -7.78
CA ARG A 72 2.17 3.27 -8.94
C ARG A 72 3.27 2.41 -9.59
N SER A 73 4.28 1.99 -8.83
CA SER A 73 5.37 1.15 -9.32
C SER A 73 5.03 -0.34 -9.15
N GLN A 74 5.21 -1.12 -10.21
CA GLN A 74 5.06 -2.59 -10.13
C GLN A 74 6.02 -3.18 -9.09
N ASP A 75 7.26 -2.66 -9.01
CA ASP A 75 8.26 -3.12 -8.04
C ASP A 75 7.79 -2.96 -6.58
N ALA A 76 6.99 -1.92 -6.28
CA ALA A 76 6.38 -1.74 -4.95
C ALA A 76 5.57 -2.97 -4.53
N TYR A 77 4.88 -3.61 -5.48
CA TYR A 77 4.19 -4.86 -5.25
C TYR A 77 5.12 -6.06 -5.36
N GLU A 78 5.77 -6.22 -6.52
CA GLU A 78 6.45 -7.46 -6.90
C GLU A 78 7.69 -7.75 -6.07
N VAL A 79 8.45 -6.71 -5.70
CA VAL A 79 9.73 -6.83 -5.02
C VAL A 79 9.58 -6.58 -3.52
N TYR A 80 8.81 -5.56 -3.15
CA TYR A 80 8.84 -5.07 -1.77
C TYR A 80 7.69 -5.55 -0.88
N LEU A 81 6.48 -5.73 -1.43
CA LEU A 81 5.31 -6.15 -0.65
C LEU A 81 5.05 -7.67 -0.76
N TYR A 82 4.85 -8.16 -1.98
CA TYR A 82 4.39 -9.53 -2.22
C TYR A 82 5.35 -10.60 -1.67
N PRO A 83 6.68 -10.53 -1.85
CA PRO A 83 7.56 -11.59 -1.36
C PRO A 83 7.52 -11.77 0.17
N LYS A 84 7.27 -10.67 0.90
CA LYS A 84 7.17 -10.65 2.37
C LYS A 84 5.80 -11.10 2.86
N ALA A 85 4.72 -10.72 2.14
CA ALA A 85 3.35 -10.99 2.52
C ALA A 85 2.82 -12.32 1.95
N LYS A 86 3.10 -12.63 0.68
CA LYS A 86 2.79 -13.87 -0.05
C LYS A 86 1.35 -14.37 0.16
N ASP A 87 1.14 -15.24 1.13
CA ASP A 87 -0.11 -15.90 1.51
C ASP A 87 -0.90 -15.15 2.60
N LYS A 88 -0.33 -14.09 3.19
CA LYS A 88 -0.96 -13.29 4.23
C LYS A 88 -2.18 -12.51 3.74
N THR A 89 -3.14 -12.37 4.63
CA THR A 89 -4.33 -11.55 4.42
C THR A 89 -3.99 -10.07 4.52
N VAL A 90 -4.82 -9.21 3.91
CA VAL A 90 -4.70 -7.75 4.04
C VAL A 90 -4.74 -7.33 5.51
N SER A 91 -5.58 -7.97 6.33
CA SER A 91 -5.69 -7.67 7.76
C SER A 91 -4.38 -7.95 8.50
N GLU A 92 -3.74 -9.09 8.25
CA GLU A 92 -2.43 -9.42 8.84
C GLU A 92 -1.32 -8.48 8.38
N VAL A 93 -1.36 -8.06 7.11
CA VAL A 93 -0.42 -7.08 6.55
C VAL A 93 -0.57 -5.73 7.24
N ILE A 94 -1.80 -5.26 7.43
CA ILE A 94 -2.07 -4.00 8.14
C ILE A 94 -1.71 -4.13 9.61
N ALA A 95 -2.04 -5.23 10.29
CA ALA A 95 -1.72 -5.43 11.71
C ALA A 95 -0.20 -5.43 11.97
N ASN A 96 0.59 -5.92 10.99
CA ASN A 96 2.05 -6.02 11.09
C ASN A 96 2.76 -5.07 10.11
N TYR A 97 2.15 -3.92 9.80
CA TYR A 97 2.57 -3.04 8.69
C TYR A 97 4.05 -2.65 8.73
N LYS A 98 4.67 -2.47 9.90
CA LYS A 98 6.09 -2.11 10.04
C LYS A 98 7.06 -3.15 9.43
N LYS A 99 6.61 -4.39 9.26
CA LYS A 99 7.35 -5.45 8.57
C LYS A 99 7.39 -5.23 7.05
N TYR A 100 6.32 -4.67 6.49
CA TYR A 100 6.11 -4.55 5.04
C TYR A 100 6.32 -3.13 4.51
N PHE A 101 6.13 -2.13 5.36
CA PHE A 101 6.18 -0.71 5.02
C PHE A 101 7.26 0.00 5.83
N LYS A 102 8.09 0.79 5.13
CA LYS A 102 9.17 1.58 5.73
C LYS A 102 8.88 3.07 5.61
N PRO A 103 9.35 3.89 6.56
CA PRO A 103 9.24 5.34 6.45
C PRO A 103 9.92 5.83 5.16
N ILE A 104 9.34 6.83 4.50
CA ILE A 104 9.92 7.46 3.30
C ILE A 104 11.23 8.23 3.61
N GLY A 105 11.58 8.38 4.90
CA GLY A 105 12.72 9.15 5.35
C GLY A 105 12.35 10.62 5.57
N PRO A 106 13.28 11.44 6.09
CA PRO A 106 13.02 12.86 6.29
C PRO A 106 12.78 13.54 4.94
N ALA A 107 11.76 14.39 4.87
CA ALA A 107 11.53 15.21 3.69
C ALA A 107 12.76 16.09 3.42
N PRO A 108 13.12 16.32 2.14
CA PRO A 108 14.09 17.35 1.77
C PRO A 108 13.73 18.70 2.42
N LYS A 109 14.74 19.49 2.81
CA LYS A 109 14.53 20.82 3.43
C LYS A 109 13.53 21.64 2.59
N GLY A 110 12.45 22.11 3.22
CA GLY A 110 11.45 22.97 2.60
C GLY A 110 10.19 22.27 2.09
N LEU A 111 10.09 20.94 2.22
CA LEU A 111 8.84 20.20 1.96
C LEU A 111 8.17 19.79 3.28
N PRO A 112 6.83 19.74 3.33
CA PRO A 112 6.12 19.21 4.48
C PRO A 112 6.61 17.79 4.74
N ALA A 113 6.93 17.53 6.01
CA ALA A 113 7.56 16.31 6.39
C ALA A 113 6.52 15.19 6.36
N LEU A 114 6.66 14.25 5.42
CA LEU A 114 5.84 13.03 5.37
C LEU A 114 6.28 12.04 6.47
N LYS A 115 6.43 12.49 7.72
CA LYS A 115 7.09 11.74 8.81
C LYS A 115 6.34 10.46 9.15
N LYS A 116 5.01 10.53 9.11
CA LYS A 116 4.13 9.39 9.39
C LYS A 116 3.93 8.49 8.17
N VAL A 117 4.39 8.87 6.97
CA VAL A 117 4.12 8.12 5.74
C VAL A 117 5.09 6.94 5.59
N ARG A 118 4.52 5.79 5.27
CA ARG A 118 5.26 4.57 4.96
C ARG A 118 4.84 3.97 3.63
N VAL A 119 5.81 3.40 2.92
CA VAL A 119 5.63 2.75 1.62
C VAL A 119 6.31 1.37 1.60
N PRO A 120 5.91 0.46 0.70
CA PRO A 120 6.60 -0.81 0.52
C PRO A 120 8.04 -0.59 0.05
N LEU A 121 8.99 -0.96 0.92
CA LEU A 121 10.44 -1.00 0.69
C LEU A 121 10.99 -2.23 1.44
#